data_AF-A0A4U6M743-F1
#
_entry.id   AF-A0A4U6M743-F1
#
_cell.length_a   1.000
_cell.length_b   1.000
_cell.length_c   1.000
_cell.angle_alpha   90.00
_cell.angle_beta   90.00
_cell.angle_gamma   90.00
#
_symmetry.space_group_name_H-M   'P 1'
#
loop_
_entity.id
_entity.type
_entity.pdbx_description
1 polymer ?
#
loop_
_entity_poly.entity_id
_entity_poly.type
_entity_poly.pdbx_seq_one_letter_code
_entity_poly.pdbx_strand_id
1 'polypeptide(L)'
;MIDYIKVYCGIPILVTAYDSKLILFRSIAIKLLEKNGIKADETSVLVKDFISCYCRLNIVDEPAEQWRNAEMKRLASLQELMYYGGI
;
A
#
# COMPACT_ATOMS: atom_id res chain seq x y z
N MET A 1 1.44 1.24 13.96
CA MET A 1 0.20 0.66 13.41
C MET A 1 0.49 0.17 11.99
N ILE A 2 1.06 -1.03 11.87
CA ILE A 2 1.30 -1.71 10.57
C ILE A 2 0.42 -2.96 10.42
N ASP A 3 -0.42 -3.23 11.42
CA ASP A 3 -1.20 -4.47 11.52
C ASP A 3 -2.18 -4.60 10.36
N TYR A 4 -2.77 -3.50 9.90
CA TYR A 4 -3.64 -3.49 8.72
C TYR A 4 -2.88 -3.91 7.45
N ILE A 5 -1.61 -3.49 7.33
CA ILE A 5 -0.77 -3.87 6.19
C ILE A 5 -0.42 -5.36 6.28
N LYS A 6 -0.06 -5.85 7.49
CA LYS A 6 0.23 -7.27 7.72
C LYS A 6 -0.97 -8.14 7.37
N VAL A 7 -2.17 -7.76 7.84
CA VAL A 7 -3.44 -8.45 7.55
C VAL A 7 -3.70 -8.47 6.04
N TYR A 8 -3.55 -7.34 5.35
CA TYR A 8 -3.74 -7.28 3.90
C TYR A 8 -2.72 -8.12 3.12
N CYS A 9 -1.46 -8.12 3.56
CA CYS A 9 -0.38 -8.90 2.95
C CYS A 9 -0.42 -10.39 3.31
N GLY A 10 -1.32 -10.83 4.19
CA GLY A 10 -1.37 -12.22 4.68
C GLY A 10 -0.21 -12.60 5.61
N ILE A 11 0.45 -11.61 6.22
CA ILE A 11 1.54 -11.80 7.16
C ILE A 11 0.95 -11.94 8.57
N PRO A 12 1.24 -13.02 9.32
CA PRO A 12 0.79 -13.13 10.70
C PRO A 12 1.32 -11.98 11.56
N ILE A 13 0.47 -11.42 12.43
CA ILE A 13 0.78 -10.21 13.21
C ILE A 13 2.06 -10.38 14.05
N LEU A 14 2.31 -11.59 14.56
CA LEU A 14 3.47 -11.95 15.36
C LEU A 14 4.79 -12.02 14.57
N VAL A 15 4.74 -12.07 13.23
CA VAL A 15 5.94 -12.10 12.40
C VAL A 15 6.49 -10.69 12.31
N THR A 16 7.72 -10.50 12.80
CA THR A 16 8.40 -9.19 12.85
C THR A 16 9.48 -9.02 11.77
N ALA A 17 9.83 -10.08 11.05
CA ALA A 17 10.90 -10.07 10.05
C ALA A 17 10.68 -9.05 8.92
N TYR A 18 9.42 -8.71 8.64
CA TYR A 18 9.04 -7.77 7.58
C TYR A 18 8.80 -6.35 8.07
N ASP A 19 8.83 -6.09 9.38
CA ASP A 19 8.32 -4.85 9.97
C ASP A 19 9.13 -3.63 9.52
N SER A 20 10.46 -3.75 9.50
CA SER A 20 11.34 -2.68 9.02
C SER A 20 11.09 -2.34 7.55
N LYS A 21 10.90 -3.36 6.69
CA LYS A 21 10.58 -3.16 5.27
C LYS A 21 9.19 -2.53 5.11
N LEU A 22 8.20 -3.01 5.86
CA LEU A 22 6.83 -2.49 5.86
C LEU A 22 6.77 -1.02 6.27
N ILE A 23 7.49 -0.64 7.32
CA ILE A 23 7.59 0.75 7.78
C ILE A 23 8.22 1.63 6.70
N LEU A 24 9.29 1.15 6.05
CA LEU A 24 9.93 1.87 4.95
C LEU A 24 8.96 2.05 3.77
N PHE A 25 8.35 0.98 3.27
CA PHE A 25 7.42 1.06 2.13
C PHE A 25 6.19 1.90 2.44
N ARG A 26 5.66 1.83 3.67
CA ARG A 26 4.59 2.74 4.13
C ARG A 26 5.00 4.20 4.00
N SER A 27 6.19 4.56 4.47
CA SER A 27 6.67 5.95 4.38
C SER A 27 6.82 6.43 2.93
N ILE A 28 7.23 5.55 2.03
CA ILE A 28 7.35 5.85 0.60
C ILE A 28 5.96 6.02 -0.03
N ALA A 29 5.00 5.15 0.30
CA ALA A 29 3.63 5.24 -0.19
C ALA A 29 2.95 6.55 0.23
N ILE A 30 3.13 6.98 1.49
CA ILE A 30 2.63 8.26 2.00
C ILE A 30 3.22 9.43 1.20
N LYS A 31 4.55 9.44 1.01
CA LYS A 31 5.21 10.48 0.20
C LYS A 31 4.72 10.51 -1.25
N LEU A 32 4.39 9.36 -1.84
CA LEU A 32 3.80 9.29 -3.17
C LEU A 32 2.41 9.94 -3.22
N LEU A 33 1.57 9.68 -2.23
CA LEU A 33 0.25 10.32 -2.12
C LEU A 33 0.38 11.83 -1.94
N GLU A 34 1.24 12.29 -1.03
CA GLU A 34 1.50 13.71 -0.79
C GLU A 34 2.01 14.42 -2.06
N LYS A 35 2.91 13.78 -2.81
CA LYS A 35 3.41 14.31 -4.09
C LYS A 35 2.29 14.50 -5.13
N ASN A 36 1.26 13.65 -5.08
CA ASN A 36 0.10 13.72 -5.96
C ASN A 36 -1.01 14.65 -5.43
N GLY A 37 -0.75 15.40 -4.35
CA GLY A 37 -1.71 16.32 -3.74
C GLY A 37 -2.81 15.62 -2.94
N ILE A 38 -2.68 14.32 -2.65
CA ILE A 38 -3.66 13.54 -1.89
C ILE A 38 -3.23 13.56 -0.42
N LYS A 39 -4.15 13.96 0.47
CA LYS A 39 -3.91 13.92 1.91
C LYS A 39 -3.84 12.45 2.37
N ALA A 40 -2.66 12.03 2.84
CA ALA A 40 -2.41 10.66 3.30
C ALA A 40 -2.97 10.42 4.72
N ASP A 41 -4.26 10.72 4.92
CA ASP A 41 -4.92 10.48 6.19
C ASP A 41 -5.19 8.96 6.35
N GLU A 42 -4.40 8.31 7.19
CA GLU A 42 -4.54 6.89 7.53
C GLU A 42 -5.81 6.58 8.35
N THR A 43 -6.75 7.51 8.47
CA THR A 43 -8.14 7.20 8.87
C THR A 43 -8.98 6.71 7.70
N SER A 44 -8.66 7.12 6.46
CA SER A 44 -9.36 6.72 5.25
C SER A 44 -9.05 5.29 4.85
N VAL A 45 -10.10 4.52 4.53
CA VAL A 45 -9.98 3.14 4.04
C VAL A 45 -9.18 3.10 2.74
N LEU A 46 -9.40 4.08 1.85
CA LEU A 46 -8.72 4.15 0.55
C LEU A 46 -7.21 4.36 0.70
N VAL A 47 -6.80 5.22 1.64
CA VAL A 47 -5.39 5.49 1.92
C VAL A 47 -4.72 4.24 2.51
N LYS A 48 -5.41 3.53 3.43
CA LYS A 48 -4.91 2.26 3.97
C LYS A 48 -4.76 1.19 2.90
N ASP A 49 -5.74 1.06 2.01
CA ASP A 49 -5.71 0.09 0.91
C ASP A 49 -4.58 0.41 -0.08
N PHE A 50 -4.38 1.69 -0.41
CA PHE A 50 -3.27 2.11 -1.27
C PHE A 50 -1.90 1.78 -0.65
N ILE A 51 -1.70 2.14 0.62
CA ILE A 51 -0.46 1.85 1.34
C ILE A 51 -0.21 0.35 1.41
N SER A 52 -1.26 -0.44 1.69
CA SER A 52 -1.15 -1.89 1.82
C SER A 52 -0.84 -2.56 0.48
N CYS A 53 -1.50 -2.12 -0.59
CA CYS A 53 -1.24 -2.55 -1.96
C CYS A 53 0.21 -2.25 -2.39
N TYR A 54 0.70 -1.04 -2.10
CA TYR A 54 2.09 -0.66 -2.35
C TYR A 54 3.08 -1.53 -1.57
N CYS A 55 2.81 -1.78 -0.29
CA CYS A 55 3.67 -2.63 0.52
C CYS A 55 3.71 -4.07 0.00
N ARG A 56 2.56 -4.63 -0.40
CA ARG A 56 2.45 -5.98 -0.94
C ARG A 56 3.23 -6.12 -2.25
N LEU A 57 3.14 -5.13 -3.13
CA LEU A 57 3.87 -5.11 -4.40
C LEU A 57 5.40 -5.17 -4.21
N ASN A 58 5.91 -4.55 -3.15
CA ASN A 58 7.35 -4.41 -2.89
C ASN A 58 7.92 -5.44 -1.90
N ILE A 59 7.07 -6.21 -1.20
CA ILE A 59 7.52 -7.31 -0.32
C ILE A 59 7.76 -8.59 -1.10
N VAL A 60 6.98 -8.83 -2.17
CA VAL A 60 7.12 -10.05 -2.97
C VAL A 60 8.36 -9.89 -3.86
N ASP A 61 9.40 -10.68 -3.61
CA ASP A 61 10.66 -10.60 -4.38
C ASP A 61 10.48 -11.09 -5.83
N GLU A 62 9.64 -12.11 -6.07
CA GLU A 62 9.44 -12.71 -7.42
C GLU A 62 7.95 -12.94 -7.76
N PRO A 63 7.13 -11.88 -7.89
CA PRO A 63 5.76 -12.03 -8.33
C PRO A 63 5.70 -12.39 -9.82
N ALA A 64 4.78 -13.28 -10.19
CA ALA A 64 4.41 -13.51 -11.58
C ALA A 64 4.03 -12.18 -12.25
N GLU A 65 4.42 -11.99 -13.50
CA GLU A 65 4.20 -10.73 -14.23
C GLU A 65 2.71 -10.35 -14.30
N GLN A 66 1.84 -11.33 -14.51
CA GLN A 66 0.38 -11.14 -14.48
C GLN A 66 -0.12 -10.59 -13.14
N TRP A 67 0.40 -11.12 -12.03
CA TRP A 67 0.05 -10.66 -10.69
C TRP A 67 0.56 -9.24 -10.45
N ARG A 68 1.81 -8.95 -10.85
CA ARG A 68 2.41 -7.63 -10.71
C ARG A 68 1.62 -6.58 -11.49
N ASN A 69 1.22 -6.90 -12.71
CA ASN A 69 0.42 -6.03 -13.57
C ASN A 69 -0.99 -5.81 -13.00
N ALA A 70 -1.61 -6.83 -12.41
CA ALA A 70 -2.91 -6.70 -11.74
C ALA A 70 -2.81 -5.79 -10.52
N GLU A 71 -1.77 -5.96 -9.69
CA GLU A 71 -1.59 -5.17 -8.47
C GLU A 71 -1.22 -3.71 -8.80
N MET A 72 -0.39 -3.48 -9.83
CA MET A 72 -0.12 -2.12 -10.34
C MET A 72 -1.40 -1.44 -10.87
N LYS A 73 -2.26 -2.15 -11.62
CA LYS A 73 -3.55 -1.61 -12.07
C LYS A 73 -4.44 -1.24 -10.88
N ARG A 74 -4.49 -2.09 -9.85
CA ARG A 74 -5.24 -1.82 -8.63
C ARG A 74 -4.75 -0.55 -7.93
N LEU A 75 -3.44 -0.37 -7.85
CA LEU A 75 -2.80 0.79 -7.24
C LEU A 75 -3.12 2.08 -8.02
N ALA A 76 -3.08 2.04 -9.36
CA ALA A 76 -3.48 3.15 -10.21
C ALA A 76 -4.97 3.50 -10.04
N SER A 77 -5.86 2.51 -10.04
CA SER A 77 -7.29 2.74 -9.84
C SER A 77 -7.61 3.33 -8.46
N LEU A 78 -6.91 2.88 -7.40
CA LEU A 78 -7.05 3.48 -6.07
C LEU A 78 -6.60 4.94 -6.07
N GLN A 79 -5.50 5.24 -6.73
CA GLN A 79 -5.00 6.61 -6.84
C GLN A 79 -5.96 7.52 -7.61
N GLU A 80 -6.51 7.05 -8.74
CA GLU A 80 -7.53 7.78 -9.51
C GLU A 80 -8.79 8.02 -8.68
N LEU A 81 -9.28 6.98 -7.98
CA LEU A 81 -10.46 7.10 -7.13
C LEU A 81 -10.23 8.11 -5.99
N MET A 82 -9.04 8.13 -5.40
CA MET A 82 -8.67 9.11 -4.37
C MET A 82 -8.56 10.54 -4.93
N TYR A 83 -8.04 10.68 -6.15
CA TYR A 83 -7.84 11.97 -6.78
C TYR A 83 -9.15 12.58 -7.30
N TYR A 84 -10.01 11.78 -7.93
CA TYR A 84 -11.27 12.24 -8.55
C TYR A 84 -12.50 12.05 -7.64
N GLY A 85 -12.50 11.04 -6.77
CA GLY A 85 -13.60 10.75 -5.85
C GLY A 85 -13.58 11.61 -4.59
N GLY A 86 -12.47 12.30 -4.31
CA GLY A 86 -12.27 13.14 -3.13
C GLY A 86 -12.06 12.31 -1.86
N ILE A 87 -11.05 12.67 -1.07
CA ILE A 87 -10.85 12.22 0.31
C ILE A 87 -10.88 13.43 1.23
#